data_AF-A0AAV5YYR1-F1
#
_entry.id   AF-A0AAV5YYR1-F1
#
_cell.length_a   1.000
_cell.length_b   1.000
_cell.length_c   1.000
_cell.angle_alpha   90.00
_cell.angle_beta   90.00
_cell.angle_gamma   90.00
#
_symmetry.space_group_name_H-M   'P 1'
#
loop_
_entity.id
_entity.type
_entity.pdbx_description
1 polymer ?
#
loop_
_entity_poly.entity_id
_entity_poly.type
_entity_poly.pdbx_seq_one_letter_code
_entity_poly.pdbx_strand_id
1 'polypeptide(L)' 'VLGVPIQSKALNGMDSLLSTVQMPAGVPVGTLAIGNAGATNAGLLAAAILANKHPHIRAALRKYRDAQTQALLGQTDPRT' A
#
# COMPACT_ATOMS: atom_id res chain seq x y z
N VAL A 1 -1.44 -12.51 5.15
CA VAL A 1 -2.22 -11.40 5.74
C VAL A 1 -1.48 -10.10 5.46
N LEU A 2 -2.20 -9.02 5.16
CA LEU A 2 -1.63 -7.68 4.98
C LEU A 2 -2.10 -6.78 6.12
N GLY A 3 -1.17 -6.19 6.87
CA GLY A 3 -1.45 -5.36 8.04
C GLY A 3 -1.32 -3.88 7.73
N VAL A 4 -2.26 -3.06 8.24
CA VAL A 4 -2.24 -1.60 8.10
C VAL A 4 -2.26 -0.98 9.50
N PRO A 5 -1.12 -0.42 9.96
CA PRO A 5 -1.08 0.27 11.24
C PRO A 5 -1.96 1.52 11.24
N ILE A 6 -2.83 1.66 12.23
CA ILE A 6 -3.66 2.86 12.39
C ILE A 6 -2.82 3.94 13.09
N GLN A 7 -2.98 5.20 12.68
CA GLN A 7 -2.31 6.31 13.34
C GLN A 7 -2.90 6.49 14.75
N SER A 8 -2.07 6.30 15.77
CA SER A 8 -2.43 6.54 17.17
C SER A 8 -2.20 8.01 17.55
N LYS A 9 -2.95 8.51 18.54
CA LYS A 9 -2.84 9.91 19.00
C LYS A 9 -1.53 10.21 19.72
N ALA A 10 -1.04 9.28 20.53
CA ALA A 10 0.10 9.53 21.41
C ALA A 10 1.46 9.35 20.71
N LEU A 11 1.57 8.35 19.84
CA LEU A 11 2.85 7.94 19.22
C LEU A 11 2.81 7.98 17.70
N ASN A 12 1.84 8.69 17.11
CA ASN A 12 1.67 8.84 15.67
C ASN A 12 1.67 7.49 14.91
N GLY A 13 1.17 6.42 15.54
CA GLY A 13 1.11 5.08 14.98
C GLY A 13 2.38 4.25 15.08
N MET A 14 3.45 4.71 15.76
CA MET A 14 4.65 3.89 15.99
C MET A 14 4.35 2.63 16.81
N ASP A 15 3.52 2.76 17.83
CA ASP A 15 2.98 1.64 18.61
C ASP A 15 2.22 0.63 17.74
N SER A 16 1.36 1.13 16.87
CA SER A 16 0.56 0.33 15.94
C SER A 16 1.43 -0.33 14.87
N LEU A 17 2.49 0.34 14.43
CA LEU A 17 3.44 -0.20 13.47
C LEU A 17 4.19 -1.37 14.09
N LEU A 18 4.80 -1.15 15.26
CA LEU A 18 5.59 -2.18 15.94
C LEU A 18 4.74 -3.38 16.35
N SER A 19 3.49 -3.16 16.79
CA SER A 19 2.58 -4.27 17.14
C SER A 19 2.14 -5.12 15.94
N THR A 20 2.23 -4.58 14.71
CA THR A 20 1.82 -5.29 13.49
C THR A 20 3.02 -5.89 12.74
N VAL A 21 4.17 -5.21 12.69
CA VAL A 21 5.34 -5.62 11.88
C VAL A 21 6.26 -6.60 12.60
N GLN A 22 6.34 -6.54 13.94
CA GLN A 22 7.27 -7.35 14.73
C GLN A 22 6.73 -8.76 15.02
N MET A 23 6.22 -9.43 14.00
CA MET A 23 5.71 -10.80 14.15
C MET A 23 6.86 -11.80 14.36
N PRO A 24 6.71 -12.78 15.26
CA PRO A 24 7.70 -13.83 15.44
C PRO A 24 7.80 -14.73 14.20
N ALA A 25 8.93 -15.44 14.09
CA ALA A 25 9.15 -16.39 13.00
C ALA A 25 8.04 -17.45 12.94
N GLY A 26 7.56 -17.74 11.73
CA GLY A 26 6.50 -18.73 11.47
C GLY A 26 5.10 -18.14 11.23
N VAL A 27 4.84 -16.87 11.59
CA VAL A 27 3.53 -16.24 11.40
C VAL A 27 3.68 -14.88 10.69
N PRO A 28 3.83 -14.85 9.35
CA PRO A 28 4.17 -13.62 8.64
C PRO A 28 2.96 -12.69 8.42
N VAL A 29 3.20 -11.39 8.59
CA VAL A 29 2.29 -10.31 8.20
C VAL A 29 3.04 -9.33 7.30
N GLY A 30 2.51 -9.08 6.10
CA GLY A 30 3.03 -8.04 5.22
C GLY A 30 2.50 -6.68 5.68
N THR A 31 3.31 -5.90 6.39
CA THR A 31 2.88 -4.62 6.98
C THR A 31 3.15 -3.45 6.04
N LEU A 32 2.18 -2.55 5.91
CA LEU A 32 2.25 -1.35 5.07
C LEU A 32 2.47 -0.09 5.92
N ALA A 33 2.56 1.07 5.26
CA ALA A 33 2.69 2.36 5.93
C ALA A 33 1.55 2.62 6.94
N ILE A 34 1.76 3.56 7.86
CA ILE A 34 0.73 3.98 8.82
C ILE A 34 -0.39 4.74 8.10
N GLY A 35 -1.64 4.48 8.47
CA GLY A 35 -2.82 5.24 8.05
C GLY A 35 -3.26 5.05 6.59
N ASN A 36 -3.85 6.09 6.00
CA ASN A 36 -4.53 6.03 4.70
C ASN A 36 -3.63 5.60 3.54
N ALA A 37 -2.36 6.02 3.55
CA ALA A 37 -1.39 5.59 2.56
C ALA A 37 -1.16 4.07 2.62
N GLY A 38 -1.06 3.53 3.84
CA GLY A 38 -0.97 2.09 4.09
C GLY A 38 -2.20 1.32 3.62
N ALA A 39 -3.40 1.83 3.93
CA ALA A 39 -4.66 1.22 3.51
C ALA A 39 -4.76 1.14 1.98
N THR A 40 -4.43 2.22 1.29
CA THR A 40 -4.39 2.28 -0.17
C THR A 40 -3.40 1.26 -0.74
N ASN A 41 -2.18 1.25 -0.21
CA ASN A 41 -1.13 0.34 -0.67
C ASN A 41 -1.41 -1.12 -0.35
N ALA A 42 -2.09 -1.43 0.76
CA ALA A 42 -2.53 -2.78 1.08
C ALA A 42 -3.55 -3.28 0.05
N GLY A 43 -4.49 -2.42 -0.36
CA GLY A 43 -5.42 -2.73 -1.46
C GLY A 43 -4.71 -2.97 -2.79
N LEU A 44 -3.74 -2.13 -3.15
CA LEU A 44 -2.95 -2.28 -4.37
C LEU A 44 -2.06 -3.54 -4.35
N LEU A 45 -1.47 -3.87 -3.19
CA LEU A 45 -0.69 -5.09 -3.02
C LEU A 45 -1.58 -6.34 -3.09
N ALA A 46 -2.76 -6.31 -2.47
CA ALA A 46 -3.75 -7.38 -2.60
C ALA A 46 -4.17 -7.57 -4.07
N ALA A 47 -4.44 -6.47 -4.79
CA ALA A 47 -4.74 -6.52 -6.22
C ALA A 47 -3.57 -7.13 -7.03
N ALA A 48 -2.32 -6.80 -6.70
CA ALA A 48 -1.14 -7.38 -7.34
C ALA A 48 -1.01 -8.89 -7.08
N ILE A 49 -1.34 -9.36 -5.87
CA ILE A 49 -1.38 -10.80 -5.56
C ILE A 49 -2.45 -11.50 -6.41
N LEU A 50 -3.66 -10.94 -6.49
CA LEU A 50 -4.77 -11.49 -7.27
C LEU A 50 -4.51 -11.44 -8.79
N ALA A 51 -3.82 -10.42 -9.29
CA ALA A 51 -3.49 -10.24 -10.71
C ALA A 51 -2.69 -11.41 -11.31
N ASN A 52 -2.05 -12.25 -10.49
CA ASN A 52 -1.40 -13.48 -10.95
C ASN A 52 -2.38 -14.47 -11.59
N LYS A 53 -3.61 -14.54 -11.06
CA LYS A 53 -4.65 -15.50 -11.52
C LYS A 53 -5.87 -14.84 -12.16
N HIS A 54 -6.03 -13.52 -12.01
CA HIS A 54 -7.20 -12.79 -12.51
C HIS A 54 -6.77 -11.73 -13.55
N PRO A 55 -6.86 -12.03 -14.85
CA PRO A 55 -6.40 -11.13 -15.91
C PRO A 55 -7.08 -9.75 -15.94
N HIS A 56 -8.36 -9.68 -15.57
CA HIS A 56 -9.09 -8.41 -15.50
C HIS A 56 -8.54 -7.49 -14.39
N ILE A 57 -8.18 -8.05 -13.23
CA ILE A 57 -7.53 -7.30 -12.14
C ILE A 57 -6.14 -6.84 -12.59
N ARG A 58 -5.38 -7.69 -13.28
CA ARG A 58 -4.07 -7.32 -13.85
C ARG A 58 -4.17 -6.14 -14.80
N ALA A 59 -5.16 -6.15 -15.70
CA ALA A 59 -5.41 -5.06 -16.64
C ALA A 59 -5.79 -3.76 -15.91
N ALA A 60 -6.68 -3.84 -14.92
CA ALA A 60 -7.09 -2.69 -14.12
C ALA A 60 -5.92 -2.10 -13.32
N LEU A 61 -5.11 -2.94 -12.67
CA LEU A 61 -3.94 -2.51 -11.90
C LEU A 61 -2.89 -1.84 -12.79
N ARG A 62 -2.64 -2.37 -13.99
CA ARG A 62 -1.76 -1.74 -14.97
C ARG A 62 -2.30 -0.37 -15.38
N LYS A 63 -3.56 -0.28 -15.77
CA LYS A 63 -4.20 0.99 -16.14
C LYS A 63 -4.08 2.04 -15.02
N TYR A 64 -4.30 1.62 -13.77
CA TYR A 64 -4.12 2.49 -12.62
C TYR A 64 -2.69 3.02 -12.51
N ARG A 65 -1.68 2.14 -12.60
CA ARG A 65 -0.26 2.54 -12.54
C ARG A 65 0.15 3.45 -13.72
N ASP A 66 -0.28 3.10 -14.93
CA ASP A 66 -0.02 3.90 -16.12
C ASP A 66 -0.60 5.32 -15.97
N ALA A 67 -1.84 5.43 -15.46
CA ALA A 67 -2.46 6.72 -15.19
C ALA A 67 -1.69 7.56 -14.14
N GLN A 68 -1.16 6.94 -13.08
CA GLN A 68 -0.34 7.65 -12.09
C GLN A 68 0.96 8.18 -12.72
N THR A 69 1.63 7.37 -13.55
CA THR A 69 2.84 7.80 -14.27
C THR A 69 2.54 8.96 -15.22
N GLN A 70 1.45 8.88 -16.00
CA GLN A 70 1.06 9.95 -16.91
C GLN A 70 0.69 11.25 -16.18
N ALA A 71 0.02 11.15 -15.03
CA ALA A 71 -0.32 12.32 -14.22
C ALA A 71 0.93 13.09 -13.77
N LEU A 72 2.00 12.38 -13.38
CA LEU A 72 3.27 13.01 -13.00
C LEU A 72 4.04 13.58 -14.19
N LEU A 73 4.07 12.87 -15.33
CA LEU A 73 4.72 13.37 -16.54
C LEU A 73 4.04 14.64 -17.09
N GLY A 74 2.76 14.86 -16.78
CA GLY A 74 2.05 16.10 -17.09
C GLY A 74 2.37 17.28 -16.14
N GLN A 75 3.02 17.02 -15.00
CA GLN A 75 3.43 18.02 -14.01
C GLN A 75 4.96 18.04 -13.93
N THR A 76 5.59 18.68 -14.90
CA THR A 76 7.06 18.68 -15.05
C THR A 76 7.79 19.75 -14.23
N ASP A 77 7.11 20.82 -13.81
CA ASP A 77 7.71 21.86 -12.96
C ASP A 77 7.11 21.79 -11.54
N PRO A 78 7.90 21.43 -10.51
CA PRO A 78 7.41 21.33 -9.14
C PRO A 78 7.07 22.69 -8.49
N ARG A 79 7.31 23.81 -9.18
CA ARG A 79 6.98 25.17 -8.71
C ARG A 79 5.63 25.67 -9.21
N THR A 80 5.05 25.01 -10.21
CA THR A 80 3.73 25.31 -10.78
C THR A 80 2.72 24.29 -10.32
#